data_AF-F4GV77-F1
#
_entry.id   AF-F4GV77-F1
#
_cell.length_a   1.000
_cell.length_b   1.000
_cell.length_c   1.000
_cell.angle_alpha   90.00
_cell.angle_beta   90.00
_cell.angle_gamma   90.00
#
_symmetry.space_group_name_H-M   'P 1'
#
loop_
_entity.id
_entity.type
_entity.pdbx_description
1 polymer ?
#
loop_
_entity_poly.entity_id
_entity_poly.type
_entity_poly.pdbx_seq_one_letter_code
_entity_poly.pdbx_strand_id
1 'polypeptide(L)'
;MNHRSLAIRAALLTIALSPLCAWAAGTATIATDGESNTMSWLDSNTIRFDMPSTDGGYMISRDGKAYVVYPDAAGGMPPVIEIGNMMQGFAEVANSDEGGKTSPLAMRITSIKATGKKETVAGIDGDVYELTTADKQGKSQTTQAVFTADPLVVEMTAAYLAMSKAMVGAEMIAEFTNALPNNKRGLLRLGDDMVVQSIAADTPAASAFELPAKPVNMHDMMKQLMKQSQ
;
A
#
# COMPACT_ATOMS: atom_id res chain seq x y z
N MET A 1 77.43 -7.02 -16.62
CA MET A 1 76.47 -7.96 -17.25
C MET A 1 75.74 -8.69 -16.13
N ASN A 2 74.41 -8.81 -16.24
CA ASN A 2 73.46 -9.54 -15.37
C ASN A 2 72.97 -8.73 -14.14
N HIS A 3 71.87 -7.97 -14.21
CA HIS A 3 70.42 -8.28 -14.30
C HIS A 3 69.75 -8.74 -12.99
N ARG A 4 68.93 -7.81 -12.47
CA ARG A 4 67.51 -7.95 -12.07
C ARG A 4 67.15 -8.88 -10.90
N SER A 5 66.52 -8.28 -9.88
CA SER A 5 65.17 -8.68 -9.45
C SER A 5 64.58 -7.60 -8.51
N LEU A 6 63.63 -6.82 -9.02
CA LEU A 6 62.80 -5.89 -8.26
C LEU A 6 61.49 -6.62 -7.96
N ALA A 7 61.30 -7.07 -6.73
CA ALA A 7 60.08 -7.75 -6.32
C ALA A 7 58.99 -6.72 -5.99
N ILE A 8 58.08 -6.49 -6.93
CA ILE A 8 56.86 -5.70 -6.72
C ILE A 8 55.85 -6.60 -6.00
N ARG A 9 55.59 -6.33 -4.72
CA ARG A 9 54.47 -6.92 -3.98
C ARG A 9 53.23 -6.08 -4.24
N ALA A 10 52.36 -6.55 -5.13
CA ALA A 10 51.02 -6.01 -5.29
C ALA A 10 50.12 -6.54 -4.17
N ALA A 11 49.69 -5.66 -3.27
CA ALA A 11 48.63 -5.97 -2.31
C ALA A 11 47.28 -5.74 -2.98
N LEU A 12 46.55 -6.82 -3.26
CA LEU A 12 45.15 -6.78 -3.69
C LEU A 12 44.28 -6.42 -2.49
N LEU A 13 43.73 -5.21 -2.48
CA LEU A 13 42.73 -4.76 -1.53
C LEU A 13 41.35 -5.11 -2.10
N THR A 14 40.80 -6.27 -1.71
CA THR A 14 39.44 -6.68 -2.11
C THR A 14 38.43 -5.93 -1.25
N ILE A 15 37.93 -4.79 -1.74
CA ILE A 15 36.79 -4.11 -1.14
C ILE A 15 35.55 -4.97 -1.46
N ALA A 16 35.10 -5.76 -0.47
CA ALA A 16 33.81 -6.43 -0.54
C ALA A 16 32.72 -5.35 -0.47
N LEU A 17 32.27 -4.89 -1.64
CA LEU A 17 31.07 -4.08 -1.79
C LEU A 17 29.88 -5.01 -1.53
N SER A 18 29.55 -5.25 -0.26
CA SER A 18 28.28 -5.90 0.08
C SER A 18 27.18 -5.02 -0.49
N PRO A 19 26.35 -5.51 -1.43
CA PRO A 19 25.17 -4.76 -1.82
C PRO A 19 24.29 -4.71 -0.58
N LEU A 20 24.23 -3.54 0.06
CA LEU A 20 23.13 -3.15 0.92
C LEU A 20 21.92 -3.04 -0.01
N CYS A 21 21.40 -4.17 -0.49
CA CYS A 21 20.03 -4.26 -0.89
C CYS A 21 19.26 -4.06 0.41
N ALA A 22 18.97 -2.79 0.74
CA ALA A 22 17.95 -2.47 1.72
C ALA A 22 16.72 -3.28 1.29
N TRP A 23 16.39 -4.32 2.06
CA TRP A 23 15.14 -5.02 1.86
C TRP A 23 14.07 -3.99 2.17
N ALA A 24 13.26 -3.66 1.16
CA ALA A 24 12.21 -2.65 1.22
C ALA A 24 11.07 -3.18 2.10
N ALA A 25 11.32 -3.24 3.41
CA ALA A 25 10.46 -3.83 4.40
C ALA A 25 10.27 -2.87 5.57
N GLY A 26 9.10 -2.92 6.18
CA GLY A 26 8.80 -2.06 7.31
C GLY A 26 7.41 -2.28 7.86
N THR A 27 7.10 -1.47 8.87
CA THR A 27 5.78 -1.38 9.50
C THR A 27 5.38 0.07 9.63
N ALA A 28 4.08 0.34 9.53
CA ALA A 28 3.50 1.66 9.72
C ALA A 28 2.16 1.55 10.44
N THR A 29 1.91 2.48 11.34
CA THR A 29 0.58 2.72 11.88
C THR A 29 -0.08 3.85 11.09
N ILE A 30 -1.23 3.58 10.50
CA ILE A 30 -1.96 4.52 9.66
C ILE A 30 -3.36 4.70 10.25
N ALA A 31 -3.69 5.92 10.64
CA ALA A 31 -5.07 6.28 10.95
C ALA A 31 -5.85 6.39 9.64
N THR A 32 -6.99 5.70 9.53
CA THR A 32 -7.94 5.84 8.43
C THR A 32 -9.33 6.08 9.01
N ASP A 33 -10.00 7.18 8.64
CA ASP A 33 -11.29 7.60 9.22
C ASP A 33 -11.28 7.65 10.77
N GLY A 34 -10.13 7.98 11.36
CA GLY A 34 -9.93 8.00 12.82
C GLY A 34 -9.60 6.64 13.45
N GLU A 35 -9.67 5.55 12.70
CA GLU A 35 -9.28 4.21 13.17
C GLU A 35 -7.82 3.91 12.87
N SER A 36 -7.08 3.45 13.88
CA SER A 36 -5.66 3.11 13.74
C SER A 36 -5.49 1.69 13.21
N ASN A 37 -4.88 1.58 12.03
CA ASN A 37 -4.60 0.31 11.35
C ASN A 37 -3.09 0.09 11.26
N THR A 38 -2.66 -1.16 11.18
CA THR A 38 -1.24 -1.48 11.01
C THR A 38 -0.99 -2.04 9.61
N MET A 39 -0.08 -1.41 8.89
CA MET A 39 0.43 -1.90 7.62
C MET A 39 1.83 -2.47 7.83
N SER A 40 2.07 -3.66 7.31
CA SER A 40 3.39 -4.30 7.26
C SER A 40 3.72 -4.66 5.81
N TRP A 41 4.97 -4.52 5.39
CA TRP A 41 5.41 -4.93 4.05
C TRP A 41 6.79 -5.59 4.09
N LEU A 42 7.00 -6.59 3.23
CA LEU A 42 8.32 -7.20 2.99
C LEU A 42 8.99 -6.62 1.74
N ASP A 43 8.17 -6.22 0.78
CA ASP A 43 8.53 -5.69 -0.51
C ASP A 43 7.32 -4.94 -1.10
N SER A 44 7.45 -4.42 -2.32
CA SER A 44 6.39 -3.65 -2.98
C SER A 44 5.13 -4.46 -3.32
N ASN A 45 5.17 -5.79 -3.23
CA ASN A 45 4.12 -6.70 -3.66
C ASN A 45 3.61 -7.60 -2.53
N THR A 46 4.26 -7.60 -1.37
CA THR A 46 3.89 -8.42 -0.21
C THR A 46 3.55 -7.52 0.98
N ILE A 47 2.25 -7.32 1.18
CA ILE A 47 1.68 -6.39 2.16
C ILE A 47 0.70 -7.13 3.06
N ARG A 48 0.67 -6.77 4.34
CA ARG A 48 -0.36 -7.11 5.30
C ARG A 48 -0.96 -5.85 5.87
N PHE A 49 -2.27 -5.82 6.04
CA PHE A 49 -3.00 -4.71 6.62
C PHE A 49 -3.93 -5.25 7.70
N ASP A 50 -3.59 -5.01 8.96
CA ASP A 50 -4.35 -5.42 10.13
C ASP A 50 -5.39 -4.35 10.47
N MET A 51 -6.66 -4.77 10.57
CA MET A 51 -7.82 -3.91 10.80
C MET A 51 -8.49 -4.29 12.12
N PRO A 52 -8.08 -3.69 13.26
CA PRO A 52 -8.52 -4.10 14.60
C PRO A 52 -10.05 -4.04 14.78
N SER A 53 -10.73 -3.16 14.06
CA SER A 53 -12.19 -2.99 14.09
C SER A 53 -12.97 -4.14 13.44
N THR A 54 -12.31 -5.09 12.77
CA THR A 54 -12.96 -6.17 11.99
C THR A 54 -12.93 -7.54 12.69
N ASP A 55 -13.16 -7.59 14.00
CA ASP A 55 -13.13 -8.83 14.80
C ASP A 55 -11.84 -9.65 14.59
N GLY A 56 -10.69 -8.97 14.49
CA GLY A 56 -9.39 -9.62 14.27
C GLY A 56 -9.11 -10.04 12.82
N GLY A 57 -9.94 -9.63 11.87
CA GLY A 57 -9.67 -9.78 10.44
C GLY A 57 -8.47 -8.96 9.97
N TYR A 58 -7.80 -9.46 8.93
CA TYR A 58 -6.71 -8.74 8.27
C TYR A 58 -6.69 -9.01 6.77
N MET A 59 -6.05 -8.11 6.02
CA MET A 59 -5.82 -8.28 4.59
C MET A 59 -4.37 -8.69 4.32
N ILE A 60 -4.19 -9.53 3.32
CA ILE A 60 -2.88 -9.81 2.72
C ILE A 60 -2.97 -9.50 1.22
N SER A 61 -2.01 -8.74 0.71
CA SER A 61 -1.73 -8.68 -0.71
C SER A 61 -0.39 -9.34 -1.00
N ARG A 62 -0.39 -10.29 -1.93
CA ARG A 62 0.80 -11.01 -2.39
C ARG A 62 0.56 -11.54 -3.79
N ASP A 63 1.63 -11.68 -4.57
CA ASP A 63 1.58 -12.30 -5.90
C ASP A 63 0.53 -11.65 -6.84
N GLY A 64 0.31 -10.33 -6.69
CA GLY A 64 -0.68 -9.56 -7.47
C GLY A 64 -2.13 -9.82 -7.09
N LYS A 65 -2.38 -10.55 -6.00
CA LYS A 65 -3.71 -10.87 -5.48
C LYS A 65 -3.94 -10.21 -4.12
N ALA A 66 -5.20 -10.08 -3.75
CA ALA A 66 -5.63 -9.58 -2.45
C ALA A 66 -6.55 -10.61 -1.77
N TYR A 67 -6.32 -10.79 -0.48
CA TYR A 67 -7.00 -11.77 0.36
C TYR A 67 -7.49 -11.09 1.63
N VAL A 68 -8.68 -11.48 2.08
CA VAL A 68 -9.16 -11.19 3.44
C VAL A 68 -9.04 -12.48 4.24
N VAL A 69 -8.49 -12.36 5.45
CA VAL A 69 -8.31 -13.47 6.38
C VAL A 69 -9.12 -13.20 7.64
N TYR A 70 -9.91 -14.19 8.03
CA TYR A 70 -10.69 -14.21 9.26
C TYR A 70 -10.17 -15.37 10.12
N PRO A 71 -9.30 -15.10 11.11
CA PRO A 71 -8.66 -16.15 11.91
C PRO A 71 -9.66 -17.06 12.62
N ASP A 72 -10.73 -16.46 13.14
CA ASP A 72 -11.77 -17.12 13.92
C ASP A 72 -13.08 -17.27 13.12
N ALA A 73 -12.97 -17.52 11.81
CA ALA A 73 -14.14 -17.64 10.93
C ALA A 73 -15.18 -18.62 11.49
N ALA A 74 -16.37 -18.10 11.79
CA ALA A 74 -17.50 -18.86 12.30
C ALA A 74 -18.56 -19.10 11.19
N GLY A 75 -19.52 -20.00 11.45
CA GLY A 75 -20.71 -20.14 10.62
C GLY A 75 -20.47 -20.69 9.20
N GLY A 76 -19.36 -21.41 8.97
CA GLY A 76 -19.05 -22.02 7.67
C GLY A 76 -18.45 -21.04 6.65
N MET A 77 -18.16 -19.80 7.05
CA MET A 77 -17.39 -18.87 6.21
C MET A 77 -15.94 -19.38 6.04
N PRO A 78 -15.38 -19.34 4.82
CA PRO A 78 -13.99 -19.71 4.61
C PRO A 78 -13.07 -18.72 5.35
N PRO A 79 -12.01 -19.22 6.03
CA PRO A 79 -11.08 -18.38 6.79
C PRO A 79 -10.20 -17.50 5.91
N VAL A 80 -10.09 -17.82 4.61
CA VAL A 80 -9.34 -17.03 3.63
C VAL A 80 -10.17 -16.86 2.37
N ILE A 81 -10.40 -15.61 2.00
CA ILE A 81 -11.20 -15.24 0.82
C ILE A 81 -10.33 -14.42 -0.13
N GLU A 82 -10.21 -14.87 -1.38
CA GLU A 82 -9.62 -14.07 -2.46
C GLU A 82 -10.64 -13.03 -2.94
N ILE A 83 -10.29 -11.75 -2.79
CA ILE A 83 -11.11 -10.59 -3.17
C ILE A 83 -10.62 -9.89 -4.45
N GLY A 84 -9.46 -10.31 -4.99
CA GLY A 84 -8.90 -9.78 -6.22
C GLY A 84 -9.88 -9.86 -7.39
N ASN A 85 -9.94 -8.79 -8.19
CA ASN A 85 -10.81 -8.62 -9.37
C ASN A 85 -12.33 -8.45 -9.08
N MET A 86 -12.82 -8.74 -7.88
CA MET A 86 -14.25 -8.52 -7.57
C MET A 86 -14.57 -7.03 -7.36
N MET A 87 -13.67 -6.28 -6.70
CA MET A 87 -13.80 -4.84 -6.52
C MET A 87 -13.69 -4.07 -7.84
N GLN A 88 -13.20 -4.66 -8.94
CA GLN A 88 -13.27 -4.03 -10.27
C GLN A 88 -14.70 -4.06 -10.83
N GLY A 89 -15.40 -5.20 -10.70
CA GLY A 89 -16.82 -5.30 -11.06
C GLY A 89 -17.74 -4.56 -10.08
N PHE A 90 -17.37 -4.53 -8.80
CA PHE A 90 -18.03 -3.67 -7.82
C PHE A 90 -17.62 -2.20 -7.97
N ALA A 91 -16.48 -1.83 -8.56
CA ALA A 91 -16.16 -0.44 -8.85
C ALA A 91 -17.08 0.10 -9.94
N GLU A 92 -17.49 -0.71 -10.93
CA GLU A 92 -18.54 -0.34 -11.89
C GLU A 92 -19.92 -0.13 -11.24
N VAL A 93 -20.22 -0.85 -10.14
CA VAL A 93 -21.49 -0.76 -9.39
C VAL A 93 -21.46 0.29 -8.27
N ALA A 94 -20.36 0.43 -7.54
CA ALA A 94 -20.10 1.46 -6.52
C ALA A 94 -19.89 2.85 -7.14
N ASN A 95 -19.76 2.87 -8.45
CA ASN A 95 -19.91 4.01 -9.31
C ASN A 95 -21.39 4.47 -9.48
N SER A 96 -22.33 3.85 -8.76
CA SER A 96 -23.71 4.32 -8.52
C SER A 96 -23.83 4.96 -7.13
N ASP A 97 -24.79 5.88 -6.95
CA ASP A 97 -24.93 6.78 -5.79
C ASP A 97 -25.08 6.09 -4.41
N GLU A 98 -25.16 4.76 -4.33
CA GLU A 98 -25.32 3.96 -3.11
C GLU A 98 -24.09 3.10 -2.74
N GLY A 99 -22.98 3.21 -3.48
CA GLY A 99 -21.76 2.41 -3.26
C GLY A 99 -20.88 2.90 -2.12
N GLY A 100 -20.65 2.05 -1.12
CA GLY A 100 -19.80 2.33 0.05
C GLY A 100 -18.39 2.86 -0.27
N LYS A 101 -17.84 3.60 0.71
CA LYS A 101 -16.54 4.29 0.68
C LYS A 101 -15.49 3.51 -0.12
N THR A 102 -15.19 3.98 -1.32
CA THR A 102 -14.05 3.52 -2.11
C THR A 102 -12.76 3.88 -1.37
N SER A 103 -11.67 3.15 -1.66
CA SER A 103 -10.34 3.49 -1.13
C SER A 103 -10.09 5.00 -1.26
N PRO A 104 -9.52 5.70 -0.26
CA PRO A 104 -9.17 7.12 -0.35
C PRO A 104 -8.31 7.46 -1.56
N LEU A 105 -7.68 6.46 -2.19
CA LEU A 105 -6.85 6.62 -3.39
C LEU A 105 -7.63 6.48 -4.71
N ALA A 106 -8.86 5.97 -4.69
CA ALA A 106 -9.71 5.78 -5.86
C ALA A 106 -10.48 7.06 -6.23
N MET A 107 -9.85 8.22 -6.05
CA MET A 107 -10.41 9.53 -6.36
C MET A 107 -9.92 10.03 -7.72
N ARG A 108 -10.83 10.68 -8.47
CA ARG A 108 -10.46 11.37 -9.71
C ARG A 108 -9.72 12.67 -9.37
N ILE A 109 -8.41 12.70 -9.58
CA ILE A 109 -7.58 13.85 -9.23
C ILE A 109 -7.52 14.80 -10.41
N THR A 110 -7.96 16.03 -10.18
CA THR A 110 -7.97 17.09 -11.20
C THR A 110 -6.79 18.05 -11.04
N SER A 111 -6.21 18.16 -9.83
CA SER A 111 -5.04 19.01 -9.60
C SER A 111 -4.26 18.63 -8.36
N ILE A 112 -2.93 18.77 -8.40
CA ILE A 112 -2.04 18.75 -7.23
C ILE A 112 -1.13 19.97 -7.30
N LYS A 113 -1.19 20.83 -6.27
CA LYS A 113 -0.44 22.10 -6.23
C LYS A 113 0.35 22.22 -4.93
N ALA A 114 1.63 22.57 -5.05
CA ALA A 114 2.45 22.86 -3.88
C ALA A 114 1.97 24.15 -3.21
N THR A 115 1.78 24.11 -1.89
CA THR A 115 1.38 25.31 -1.12
C THR A 115 2.57 26.13 -0.64
N GLY A 116 3.79 25.56 -0.69
CA GLY A 116 5.01 26.12 -0.11
C GLY A 116 5.11 25.95 1.42
N LYS A 117 4.11 25.38 2.07
CA LYS A 117 4.14 25.08 3.52
C LYS A 117 4.80 23.73 3.80
N LYS A 118 5.31 23.58 5.01
CA LYS A 118 5.86 22.35 5.56
C LYS A 118 5.03 21.86 6.74
N GLU A 119 4.99 20.55 6.92
CA GLU A 119 4.31 19.89 8.03
C GLU A 119 5.12 18.66 8.43
N THR A 120 5.28 18.44 9.74
CA THR A 120 5.94 17.26 10.28
C THR A 120 4.86 16.26 10.73
N VAL A 121 4.88 15.06 10.16
CA VAL A 121 3.91 13.98 10.43
C VAL A 121 4.69 12.73 10.82
N ALA A 122 4.32 12.07 11.91
CA ALA A 122 5.07 10.93 12.47
C ALA A 122 6.57 11.21 12.68
N GLY A 123 6.94 12.47 12.96
CA GLY A 123 8.34 12.89 13.11
C GLY A 123 9.11 13.09 11.80
N ILE A 124 8.43 13.00 10.64
CA ILE A 124 9.03 13.14 9.31
C ILE A 124 8.54 14.43 8.67
N ASP A 125 9.47 15.23 8.15
CA ASP A 125 9.15 16.45 7.44
C ASP A 125 8.58 16.15 6.05
N GLY A 126 7.47 16.83 5.74
CA GLY A 126 6.85 16.83 4.43
C GLY A 126 6.48 18.22 3.96
N ASP A 127 6.16 18.32 2.68
CA ASP A 127 5.62 19.53 2.07
C ASP A 127 4.12 19.37 1.87
N VAL A 128 3.38 20.45 2.14
CA VAL A 128 1.92 20.46 2.03
C VAL A 128 1.51 20.79 0.60
N TYR A 129 0.64 19.97 0.05
CA TYR A 129 0.04 20.12 -1.27
C TYR A 129 -1.47 20.25 -1.14
N GLU A 130 -2.08 21.06 -2.01
CA GLU A 130 -3.52 21.08 -2.25
C GLU A 130 -3.86 20.09 -3.35
N LEU A 131 -4.73 19.14 -3.04
CA LEU A 131 -5.27 18.16 -3.97
C LEU A 131 -6.70 18.53 -4.26
N THR A 132 -7.02 18.75 -5.53
CA THR A 132 -8.39 18.91 -5.99
C THR A 132 -8.84 17.60 -6.62
N THR A 133 -9.95 17.06 -6.12
CA THR A 133 -10.64 15.91 -6.69
C THR A 133 -11.97 16.37 -7.26
N ALA A 134 -12.50 15.65 -8.25
CA ALA A 134 -13.85 15.87 -8.76
C ALA A 134 -14.64 14.57 -8.62
N ASP A 135 -15.84 14.66 -8.07
CA ASP A 135 -16.78 13.54 -8.16
C ASP A 135 -17.35 13.41 -9.58
N LYS A 136 -18.19 12.40 -9.79
CA LYS A 136 -18.84 12.16 -11.08
C LYS A 136 -19.82 13.25 -11.51
N GLN A 137 -20.35 14.00 -10.56
CA GLN A 137 -21.28 15.11 -10.79
C GLN A 137 -20.52 16.40 -11.14
N GLY A 138 -19.17 16.34 -11.16
CA GLY A 138 -18.29 17.48 -11.46
C GLY A 138 -18.08 18.39 -10.25
N LYS A 139 -18.58 18.01 -9.06
CA LYS A 139 -18.36 18.77 -7.84
C LYS A 139 -16.91 18.56 -7.42
N SER A 140 -16.19 19.66 -7.34
CA SER A 140 -14.79 19.64 -6.92
C SER A 140 -14.70 19.73 -5.39
N GLN A 141 -13.81 18.92 -4.81
CA GLN A 141 -13.40 19.04 -3.42
C GLN A 141 -11.89 19.29 -3.37
N THR A 142 -11.46 20.15 -2.47
CA THR A 142 -10.04 20.39 -2.23
C THR A 142 -9.68 19.87 -0.85
N THR A 143 -8.67 19.01 -0.78
CA THR A 143 -8.09 18.51 0.45
C THR A 143 -6.59 18.81 0.48
N GLN A 144 -5.98 18.74 1.65
CA GLN A 144 -4.52 18.87 1.78
C GLN A 144 -3.88 17.50 1.92
N ALA A 145 -2.75 17.30 1.26
CA ALA A 145 -1.89 16.15 1.51
C ALA A 145 -0.49 16.60 1.89
N VAL A 146 0.19 15.76 2.65
CA VAL A 146 1.59 15.96 3.03
C VAL A 146 2.42 14.90 2.34
N PHE A 147 3.34 15.35 1.48
CA PHE A 147 4.25 14.46 0.75
C PHE A 147 5.69 14.67 1.18
N THR A 148 6.46 13.58 1.19
CA THR A 148 7.89 13.58 1.55
C THR A 148 8.73 12.81 0.53
N ALA A 149 10.03 13.07 0.56
CA ALA A 149 11.05 12.32 -0.16
C ALA A 149 11.72 11.25 0.72
N ASP A 150 11.29 11.10 1.98
CA ASP A 150 11.79 10.08 2.89
C ASP A 150 11.67 8.68 2.23
N PRO A 151 12.76 7.91 2.11
CA PRO A 151 12.77 6.66 1.36
C PRO A 151 11.83 5.61 1.96
N LEU A 152 11.72 5.55 3.29
CA LEU A 152 10.87 4.57 3.96
C LEU A 152 9.39 4.85 3.69
N VAL A 153 8.99 6.13 3.69
CA VAL A 153 7.62 6.54 3.37
C VAL A 153 7.33 6.36 1.88
N VAL A 154 8.30 6.58 1.00
CA VAL A 154 8.17 6.32 -0.44
C VAL A 154 7.92 4.82 -0.68
N GLU A 155 8.66 3.94 -0.01
CA GLU A 155 8.47 2.49 -0.08
C GLU A 155 7.10 2.06 0.43
N MET A 156 6.69 2.52 1.62
CA MET A 156 5.35 2.28 2.17
C MET A 156 4.25 2.72 1.19
N THR A 157 4.39 3.90 0.61
CA THR A 157 3.40 4.43 -0.35
C THR A 157 3.32 3.58 -1.61
N ALA A 158 4.46 3.13 -2.14
CA ALA A 158 4.50 2.23 -3.28
C ALA A 158 3.81 0.88 -2.97
N ALA A 159 4.08 0.30 -1.80
CA ALA A 159 3.45 -0.93 -1.34
C ALA A 159 1.92 -0.77 -1.16
N TYR A 160 1.48 0.36 -0.61
CA TYR A 160 0.05 0.67 -0.42
C TYR A 160 -0.68 0.85 -1.77
N LEU A 161 -0.04 1.49 -2.75
CA LEU A 161 -0.56 1.60 -4.11
C LEU A 161 -0.63 0.24 -4.83
N ALA A 162 0.37 -0.63 -4.64
CA ALA A 162 0.35 -1.98 -5.20
C ALA A 162 -0.80 -2.83 -4.64
N MET A 163 -1.02 -2.77 -3.32
CA MET A 163 -2.19 -3.40 -2.68
C MET A 163 -3.50 -2.82 -3.24
N SER A 164 -3.61 -1.50 -3.35
CA SER A 164 -4.79 -0.83 -3.89
C SER A 164 -5.07 -1.27 -5.34
N LYS A 165 -4.02 -1.38 -6.18
CA LYS A 165 -4.13 -1.91 -7.54
C LYS A 165 -4.65 -3.35 -7.57
N ALA A 166 -4.19 -4.21 -6.66
CA ALA A 166 -4.65 -5.59 -6.58
C ALA A 166 -6.14 -5.69 -6.16
N MET A 167 -6.62 -4.73 -5.37
CA MET A 167 -8.03 -4.64 -4.98
C MET A 167 -8.90 -4.04 -6.10
N VAL A 168 -8.69 -2.78 -6.45
CA VAL A 168 -9.62 -1.99 -7.28
C VAL A 168 -9.22 -1.89 -8.75
N GLY A 169 -8.06 -2.41 -9.15
CA GLY A 169 -7.52 -2.28 -10.52
C GLY A 169 -6.57 -1.11 -10.69
N ALA A 170 -5.75 -1.17 -11.75
CA ALA A 170 -4.68 -0.20 -11.99
C ALA A 170 -5.24 1.14 -12.48
N GLU A 171 -6.30 1.08 -13.27
CA GLU A 171 -6.97 2.20 -13.90
C GLU A 171 -7.55 3.15 -12.85
N MET A 172 -8.13 2.58 -11.78
CA MET A 172 -8.75 3.34 -10.68
C MET A 172 -7.75 4.15 -9.85
N ILE A 173 -6.47 3.75 -9.81
CA ILE A 173 -5.43 4.44 -9.04
C ILE A 173 -4.43 5.20 -9.93
N ALA A 174 -4.58 5.10 -11.26
CA ALA A 174 -3.61 5.63 -12.21
C ALA A 174 -3.51 7.14 -12.11
N GLU A 175 -4.65 7.85 -11.99
CA GLU A 175 -4.67 9.30 -11.84
C GLU A 175 -3.93 9.74 -10.58
N PHE A 176 -4.19 9.09 -9.44
CA PHE A 176 -3.47 9.36 -8.19
C PHE A 176 -1.97 9.16 -8.34
N THR A 177 -1.58 7.98 -8.86
CA THR A 177 -0.18 7.60 -9.02
C THR A 177 0.58 8.54 -9.96
N ASN A 178 -0.07 8.99 -11.04
CA ASN A 178 0.51 9.90 -12.02
C ASN A 178 0.58 11.35 -11.51
N ALA A 179 -0.33 11.74 -10.63
CA ALA A 179 -0.37 13.06 -10.05
C ALA A 179 0.67 13.27 -8.93
N LEU A 180 1.19 12.18 -8.35
CA LEU A 180 2.21 12.26 -7.29
C LEU A 180 3.41 13.13 -7.69
N PRO A 181 3.90 14.02 -6.80
CA PRO A 181 5.06 14.83 -7.09
C PRO A 181 6.28 13.96 -7.44
N ASN A 182 6.92 14.24 -8.58
CA ASN A 182 8.02 13.41 -9.11
C ASN A 182 9.13 13.10 -8.11
N ASN A 183 9.47 14.05 -7.23
CA ASN A 183 10.56 13.93 -6.26
C ASN A 183 10.07 13.65 -4.82
N LYS A 184 8.75 13.55 -4.58
CA LYS A 184 8.16 13.40 -3.24
C LYS A 184 6.94 12.49 -3.34
N ARG A 185 7.22 11.19 -3.49
CA ARG A 185 6.20 10.16 -3.69
C ARG A 185 5.74 9.50 -2.40
N GLY A 186 6.37 9.82 -1.26
CA GLY A 186 5.95 9.34 0.05
C GLY A 186 4.76 10.13 0.56
N LEU A 187 3.67 9.45 0.89
CA LEU A 187 2.42 10.03 1.40
C LEU A 187 2.39 9.89 2.92
N LEU A 188 2.45 11.02 3.63
CA LEU A 188 2.35 11.08 5.09
C LEU A 188 0.92 11.32 5.57
N ARG A 189 0.15 12.10 4.81
CA ARG A 189 -1.22 12.48 5.16
C ARG A 189 -2.03 12.80 3.91
N LEU A 190 -3.30 12.41 3.89
CA LEU A 190 -4.31 12.80 2.90
C LEU A 190 -5.58 13.22 3.64
N GLY A 191 -5.87 14.52 3.64
CA GLY A 191 -6.95 15.11 4.43
C GLY A 191 -6.80 14.81 5.93
N ASP A 192 -7.95 14.63 6.57
CA ASP A 192 -8.06 14.06 7.92
C ASP A 192 -8.36 12.55 7.86
N ASP A 193 -8.67 12.05 6.66
CA ASP A 193 -9.12 10.68 6.43
C ASP A 193 -7.97 9.68 6.49
N MET A 194 -6.73 10.07 6.17
CA MET A 194 -5.58 9.18 6.22
C MET A 194 -4.34 9.89 6.77
N VAL A 195 -3.80 9.41 7.90
CA VAL A 195 -2.62 10.01 8.56
C VAL A 195 -1.66 8.90 9.00
N VAL A 196 -0.39 8.98 8.60
CA VAL A 196 0.67 8.12 9.15
C VAL A 196 0.94 8.58 10.58
N GLN A 197 0.74 7.69 11.54
CA GLN A 197 0.98 7.94 12.97
C GLN A 197 2.39 7.51 13.40
N SER A 198 2.89 6.41 12.84
CA SER A 198 4.25 5.91 13.07
C SER A 198 4.74 5.10 11.87
N ILE A 199 6.06 5.01 11.69
CA ILE A 199 6.68 4.19 10.65
C ILE A 199 8.07 3.72 11.12
N ALA A 200 8.41 2.46 10.83
CA ALA A 200 9.69 1.86 11.20
C ALA A 200 10.19 0.92 10.09
N ALA A 201 11.51 0.86 9.92
CA ALA A 201 12.18 -0.03 8.96
C ALA A 201 12.41 -1.45 9.50
N ASP A 202 11.61 -1.87 10.49
CA ASP A 202 11.68 -3.20 11.07
C ASP A 202 11.14 -4.22 10.07
N THR A 203 11.97 -5.18 9.66
CA THR A 203 11.56 -6.24 8.76
C THR A 203 10.58 -7.18 9.47
N PRO A 204 9.30 -7.24 9.05
CA PRO A 204 8.35 -8.13 9.69
C PRO A 204 8.66 -9.60 9.38
N ALA A 205 8.21 -10.52 10.24
CA ALA A 205 8.43 -11.95 10.01
C ALA A 205 7.70 -12.43 8.74
N ALA A 206 8.39 -13.16 7.86
CA ALA A 206 7.79 -13.65 6.62
C ALA A 206 6.53 -14.51 6.83
N SER A 207 6.47 -15.25 7.94
CA SER A 207 5.29 -16.05 8.34
C SER A 207 4.04 -15.21 8.58
N ALA A 208 4.17 -13.90 8.84
CA ALA A 208 3.02 -13.00 9.02
C ALA A 208 2.22 -12.79 7.73
N PHE A 209 2.81 -13.10 6.56
CA PHE A 209 2.22 -12.91 5.22
C PHE A 209 1.78 -14.25 4.57
N GLU A 210 1.87 -15.35 5.31
CA GLU A 210 1.37 -16.64 4.87
C GLU A 210 -0.16 -16.71 5.04
N LEU A 211 -0.83 -17.36 4.10
CA LEU A 211 -2.26 -17.62 4.20
C LEU A 211 -2.46 -18.82 5.13
N PRO A 212 -3.29 -18.72 6.18
CA PRO A 212 -3.47 -19.83 7.14
C PRO A 212 -4.27 -21.00 6.56
N ALA A 213 -4.91 -20.82 5.40
CA ALA A 213 -5.66 -21.84 4.69
C ALA A 213 -5.65 -21.58 3.19
N LYS A 214 -6.14 -22.56 2.41
CA LYS A 214 -6.34 -22.37 0.97
C LYS A 214 -7.41 -21.30 0.73
N PRO A 215 -7.16 -20.29 -0.11
CA PRO A 215 -8.14 -19.25 -0.40
C PRO A 215 -9.33 -19.82 -1.17
N VAL A 216 -10.52 -19.37 -0.80
CA VAL A 216 -11.74 -19.55 -1.60
C VAL A 216 -11.95 -18.30 -2.45
N ASN A 217 -12.24 -18.48 -3.73
CA ASN A 217 -12.56 -17.36 -4.60
C ASN A 217 -13.98 -16.85 -4.31
N MET A 218 -14.11 -15.55 -4.00
CA MET A 218 -15.39 -14.94 -3.65
C MET A 218 -16.44 -15.05 -4.77
N HIS A 219 -16.03 -14.90 -6.04
CA HIS A 219 -16.93 -15.00 -7.19
C HIS A 219 -17.55 -16.39 -7.33
N ASP A 220 -16.73 -17.42 -7.14
CA ASP A 220 -17.21 -18.81 -7.18
C ASP A 220 -18.13 -19.12 -6.00
N MET A 221 -17.81 -18.61 -4.81
CA MET A 221 -18.68 -18.71 -3.63
C MET A 221 -20.05 -18.05 -3.88
N MET A 222 -20.09 -16.83 -4.40
CA MET A 222 -21.33 -16.12 -4.73
C MET A 222 -22.18 -16.86 -5.78
N LYS A 223 -21.54 -17.39 -6.83
CA LYS A 223 -22.22 -18.23 -7.83
C LYS A 223 -22.85 -19.48 -7.21
N GLN A 224 -22.19 -20.09 -6.23
CA GLN A 224 -22.67 -21.30 -5.58
C GLN A 224 -23.87 -21.01 -4.67
N LEU A 225 -23.84 -19.90 -3.93
CA LEU A 225 -24.97 -19.45 -3.10
C LEU A 225 -26.21 -19.15 -3.95
N MET A 226 -26.06 -18.43 -5.08
CA MET A 226 -27.19 -18.14 -5.98
C MET A 226 -27.83 -19.39 -6.59
N LYS A 227 -27.05 -20.47 -6.78
CA LYS A 227 -27.58 -21.76 -7.27
C LYS A 227 -28.35 -22.53 -6.20
N GLN A 228 -28.04 -22.32 -4.92
CA GLN A 228 -28.73 -23.00 -3.81
C GLN A 228 -30.04 -22.29 -3.40
N SER A 229 -30.23 -21.05 -3.82
CA SER A 229 -31.46 -20.28 -3.59
C SER A 229 -32.53 -20.44 -4.70
N GLN A 230 -32.27 -21.28 -5.71
CA GLN A 230 -33.20 -21.64 -6.79
C GLN A 230 -33.71 -23.06 -6.60
#